data_AF-A0A956JVY1-F1
#
_entry.id   AF-A0A956JVY1-F1
#
_cell.length_a   1.000
_cell.length_b   1.000
_cell.length_c   1.000
_cell.angle_alpha   90.00
_cell.angle_beta   90.00
_cell.angle_gamma   90.00
#
_symmetry.space_group_name_H-M   'P 1'
#
loop_
_entity.id
_entity.type
_entity.pdbx_description
1 polymer ?
#
loop_
_entity_poly.entity_id
_entity_poly.type
_entity_poly.pdbx_seq_one_letter_code
_entity_poly.pdbx_strand_id
1 'polypeptide(L)'
;RLSYSKRDGALMGLLSIGAGIQGLLLPDLAGPGATHEQRGGGMAVAMSTALLAGALIAQGTDVHPADAGQGVASMLVGDVVGAGVAMLAKAESHDVSRAALISGSAMLVGGSVLAPYLDYSKRDALLTTQLGLGGFVQGLMIADTFSRDVSATRRLGGAMVGLGAGVLGGALVAQGSEVAAGDTGEMALGLVAGDALAGGISLLAGLSQQNAMRTMLIGGSALWLAAGLRAPYTRYSAADAKLISLTALGGSMLGSFIPVHRHGSFDSVSAREIGGGAAAGFGGGLVLGSLLAQQIELPTGAATEMVMTSAGGMLFGAGLGMMLPVSDHRPIVGLMQGFGVAGAVGGALLAERTHYSGPDRLLTTLAVAYGGWQGVGASLLFNGTDRQVAGAVMATAGLGYLGGALISQYIDLSYTEVWTLFSGSIWGAWIGGFAANLARNKGADLTGRHITGIAMLASDLGIALSALTLTPLLGWTPARLGWVNLSGMLGMSLATGIGAAFSGEAAQIGTIAGASGGLAAGVIITSLMSWAKDRPRSARNASARGIAGGPGALGAAADPTASAAAAAAAQAKLPSGLGKVIADWAPLLRVEPPTDLAGRPVSDGMQLTVGVTGMLH
;
A
#
# COMPACT_ATOMS: atom_id res chain seq x y z
N ARG A 1 -7.66 33.39 -54.65
CA ARG A 1 -7.70 33.57 -53.18
C ARG A 1 -7.37 32.21 -52.59
N LEU A 2 -6.20 32.07 -51.95
CA LEU A 2 -5.84 30.82 -51.27
C LEU A 2 -6.64 30.73 -49.98
N SER A 3 -7.42 29.66 -49.84
CA SER A 3 -8.23 29.40 -48.66
C SER A 3 -7.74 28.08 -48.10
N TYR A 4 -7.00 28.13 -47.00
CA TYR A 4 -6.54 26.93 -46.30
C TYR A 4 -7.57 26.51 -45.26
N SER A 5 -7.93 25.23 -45.29
CA SER A 5 -8.79 24.62 -44.28
C SER A 5 -8.01 24.39 -42.98
N LYS A 6 -8.73 24.10 -41.88
CA LYS A 6 -8.09 23.67 -40.62
C LYS A 6 -7.27 22.37 -40.79
N ARG A 7 -7.63 21.53 -41.78
CA ARG A 7 -6.91 20.28 -42.08
C ARG A 7 -5.57 20.58 -42.75
N ASP A 8 -5.57 21.53 -43.68
CA ASP A 8 -4.37 21.98 -44.41
C ASP A 8 -3.34 22.57 -43.44
N GLY A 9 -3.81 23.34 -42.46
CA GLY A 9 -2.95 23.87 -41.39
C GLY A 9 -2.33 22.78 -40.51
N ALA A 10 -3.06 21.71 -40.20
CA ALA A 10 -2.54 20.58 -39.44
C ALA A 10 -1.51 19.77 -40.24
N LEU A 11 -1.77 19.53 -41.53
CA LEU A 11 -0.85 18.91 -42.48
C LEU A 11 0.47 19.69 -42.58
N MET A 12 0.38 21.01 -42.81
CA MET A 12 1.55 21.90 -42.87
C MET A 12 2.36 21.87 -41.57
N GLY A 13 1.68 21.90 -40.41
CA GLY A 13 2.33 21.85 -39.11
C GLY A 13 3.08 20.54 -38.87
N LEU A 14 2.45 19.40 -39.17
CA LEU A 14 3.05 18.07 -38.99
C LEU A 14 4.29 17.88 -39.87
N LEU A 15 4.19 18.23 -41.16
CA LEU A 15 5.33 18.15 -42.09
C LEU A 15 6.48 19.07 -41.66
N SER A 16 6.17 20.27 -41.14
CA SER A 16 7.17 21.20 -40.63
C SER A 16 7.91 20.65 -39.42
N ILE A 17 7.19 20.02 -38.48
CA ILE A 17 7.80 19.40 -37.28
C ILE A 17 8.73 18.26 -37.69
N GLY A 18 8.27 17.36 -38.57
CA GLY A 18 9.09 16.25 -39.05
C GLY A 18 10.38 16.74 -39.74
N ALA A 19 10.25 17.65 -40.70
CA ALA A 19 11.40 18.21 -41.38
C ALA A 19 12.33 19.00 -40.43
N GLY A 20 11.79 19.70 -39.43
CA GLY A 20 12.59 20.38 -38.43
C GLY A 20 13.51 19.43 -37.66
N ILE A 21 13.00 18.26 -37.30
CA ILE A 21 13.78 17.22 -36.61
C ILE A 21 14.91 16.69 -37.52
N GLN A 22 14.63 16.43 -38.80
CA GLN A 22 15.66 16.06 -39.77
C GLN A 22 16.66 17.21 -40.03
N GLY A 23 16.18 18.46 -39.96
CA GLY A 23 16.98 19.66 -40.12
C GLY A 23 18.05 19.82 -39.04
N LEU A 24 17.82 19.29 -37.83
CA LEU A 24 18.83 19.25 -36.77
C LEU A 24 20.02 18.36 -37.12
N LEU A 25 19.83 17.38 -38.01
CA LEU A 25 20.84 16.39 -38.41
C LEU A 25 21.64 16.83 -39.65
N LEU A 26 21.11 17.77 -40.46
CA LEU A 26 21.75 18.27 -41.68
C LEU A 26 23.18 18.82 -41.44
N PRO A 27 23.47 19.61 -40.39
CA PRO A 27 24.81 20.14 -40.18
C PRO A 27 25.84 19.06 -39.84
N ASP A 28 25.44 17.98 -39.17
CA ASP A 28 26.33 16.87 -38.85
C ASP A 28 26.76 16.09 -40.13
N LEU A 29 26.05 16.27 -41.26
CA LEU A 29 26.44 15.74 -42.57
C LEU A 29 27.59 16.53 -43.22
N ALA A 30 27.72 17.82 -42.89
CA ALA A 30 28.74 18.71 -43.43
C ALA A 30 30.08 18.57 -42.71
N GLY A 31 30.08 18.04 -41.48
CA GLY A 31 31.29 17.69 -40.73
C GLY A 31 31.02 17.49 -39.24
N PRO A 32 31.91 16.78 -38.52
CA PRO A 32 31.83 16.67 -37.07
C PRO A 32 32.03 18.04 -36.40
N GLY A 33 31.26 18.30 -35.33
CA GLY A 33 31.41 19.53 -34.53
C GLY A 33 30.44 20.66 -34.88
N ALA A 34 29.29 20.35 -35.49
CA ALA A 34 28.27 21.36 -35.76
C ALA A 34 27.84 22.08 -34.47
N THR A 35 27.85 23.40 -34.49
CA THR A 35 27.44 24.22 -33.34
C THR A 35 25.92 24.13 -33.12
N HIS A 36 25.47 24.45 -31.91
CA HIS A 36 24.03 24.56 -31.63
C HIS A 36 23.32 25.55 -32.57
N GLU A 37 24.01 26.62 -32.99
CA GLU A 37 23.50 27.61 -33.94
C GLU A 37 23.34 27.02 -35.34
N GLN A 38 24.30 26.22 -35.81
CA GLN A 38 24.20 25.52 -37.08
C GLN A 38 23.04 24.51 -37.08
N ARG A 39 22.84 23.79 -35.97
CA ARG A 39 21.69 22.88 -35.76
C ARG A 39 20.36 23.63 -35.75
N GLY A 40 20.28 24.76 -35.05
CA GLY A 40 19.11 25.64 -35.06
C GLY A 40 18.81 26.19 -36.46
N GLY A 41 19.84 26.56 -37.22
CA GLY A 41 19.72 27.00 -38.61
C GLY A 41 19.22 25.90 -39.54
N GLY A 42 19.77 24.68 -39.43
CA GLY A 42 19.31 23.52 -40.19
C GLY A 42 17.84 23.17 -39.90
N MET A 43 17.43 23.20 -38.63
CA MET A 43 16.03 23.03 -38.22
C MET A 43 15.14 24.10 -38.84
N ALA A 44 15.49 25.38 -38.73
CA ALA A 44 14.68 26.49 -39.25
C ALA A 44 14.50 26.43 -40.77
N VAL A 45 15.56 26.11 -41.52
CA VAL A 45 15.51 25.93 -42.98
C VAL A 45 14.62 24.75 -43.34
N ALA A 46 14.77 23.61 -42.67
CA ALA A 46 13.97 22.42 -42.96
C ALA A 46 12.48 22.61 -42.61
N MET A 47 12.17 23.23 -41.46
CA MET A 47 10.79 23.58 -41.07
C MET A 47 10.15 24.51 -42.10
N SER A 48 10.87 25.55 -42.54
CA SER A 48 10.35 26.53 -43.51
C SER A 48 10.11 25.89 -44.87
N THR A 49 11.03 25.03 -45.30
CA THR A 49 10.92 24.29 -46.57
C THR A 49 9.74 23.32 -46.54
N ALA A 50 9.54 22.61 -45.43
CA ALA A 50 8.43 21.67 -45.29
C ALA A 50 7.08 22.35 -45.04
N LEU A 51 7.06 23.53 -44.42
CA LEU A 51 5.84 24.35 -44.35
C LEU A 51 5.41 24.78 -45.76
N LEU A 52 6.38 25.21 -46.59
CA LEU A 52 6.15 25.59 -47.98
C LEU A 52 5.70 24.38 -48.83
N ALA A 53 6.40 23.26 -48.71
CA ALA A 53 6.04 22.01 -49.39
C ALA A 53 4.66 21.52 -48.93
N GLY A 54 4.37 21.56 -47.62
CA GLY A 54 3.07 21.20 -47.06
C GLY A 54 1.95 22.11 -47.55
N ALA A 55 2.21 23.41 -47.73
CA ALA A 55 1.24 24.33 -48.30
C ALA A 55 0.97 24.05 -49.79
N LEU A 56 1.99 23.65 -50.54
CA LEU A 56 1.86 23.24 -51.95
C LEU A 56 1.13 21.90 -52.09
N ILE A 57 1.44 20.93 -51.23
CA ILE A 57 0.78 19.62 -51.18
C ILE A 57 -0.69 19.79 -50.77
N ALA A 58 -0.98 20.59 -49.74
CA ALA A 58 -2.35 20.88 -49.30
C ALA A 58 -3.22 21.53 -50.39
N GLN A 59 -2.61 22.26 -51.34
CA GLN A 59 -3.33 22.83 -52.48
C GLN A 59 -3.58 21.83 -53.61
N GLY A 60 -2.69 20.84 -53.78
CA GLY A 60 -2.74 19.88 -54.88
C GLY A 60 -3.41 18.56 -54.53
N THR A 61 -3.59 18.26 -53.25
CA THR A 61 -4.02 16.93 -52.79
C THR A 61 -4.90 17.02 -51.54
N ASP A 62 -5.94 16.19 -51.48
CA ASP A 62 -6.85 16.07 -50.33
C ASP A 62 -6.27 15.07 -49.31
N VAL A 63 -5.08 15.38 -48.78
CA VAL A 63 -4.40 14.50 -47.81
C VAL A 63 -5.07 14.65 -46.46
N HIS A 64 -5.59 13.55 -45.91
CA HIS A 64 -6.17 13.59 -44.59
C HIS A 64 -5.07 13.85 -43.54
N PRO A 65 -5.27 14.73 -42.55
CA PRO A 65 -4.24 15.03 -41.55
C PRO A 65 -3.75 13.81 -40.76
N ALA A 66 -4.59 12.77 -40.65
CA ALA A 66 -4.22 11.49 -40.05
C ALA A 66 -3.10 10.79 -40.85
N ASP A 67 -3.23 10.75 -42.18
CA ASP A 67 -2.29 10.09 -43.07
C ASP A 67 -0.92 10.78 -43.06
N ALA A 68 -0.94 12.11 -42.97
CA ALA A 68 0.28 12.90 -42.82
C ALA A 68 0.92 12.75 -41.44
N GLY A 69 0.10 12.69 -40.38
CA GLY A 69 0.58 12.37 -39.04
C GLY A 69 1.26 11.00 -38.98
N GLN A 70 0.71 10.04 -39.71
CA GLN A 70 1.28 8.70 -39.83
C GLN A 70 2.57 8.66 -40.65
N GLY A 71 2.66 9.43 -41.74
CA GLY A 71 3.90 9.62 -42.48
C GLY A 71 5.02 10.18 -41.59
N VAL A 72 4.72 11.22 -40.81
CA VAL A 72 5.67 11.83 -39.87
C VAL A 72 6.04 10.87 -38.73
N ALA A 73 5.07 10.13 -38.18
CA ALA A 73 5.35 9.11 -37.16
C ALA A 73 6.26 8.00 -37.71
N SER A 74 6.01 7.54 -38.94
CA SER A 74 6.84 6.55 -39.62
C SER A 74 8.24 7.08 -39.87
N MET A 75 8.38 8.35 -40.28
CA MET A 75 9.67 9.03 -40.42
C MET A 75 10.47 9.01 -39.12
N LEU A 76 9.85 9.39 -37.99
CA LEU A 76 10.52 9.40 -36.69
C LEU A 76 10.95 7.99 -36.25
N VAL A 77 10.12 6.98 -36.51
CA VAL A 77 10.47 5.57 -36.29
C VAL A 77 11.67 5.18 -37.14
N GLY A 78 11.68 5.57 -38.42
CA GLY A 78 12.80 5.39 -39.31
C GLY A 78 14.06 6.05 -38.78
N ASP A 79 14.02 7.34 -38.42
CA ASP A 79 15.16 8.08 -37.86
C ASP A 79 15.73 7.36 -36.63
N VAL A 80 14.86 6.91 -35.72
CA VAL A 80 15.24 6.18 -34.52
C VAL A 80 15.91 4.84 -34.86
N VAL A 81 15.35 4.05 -35.78
CA VAL A 81 15.94 2.76 -36.19
C VAL A 81 17.32 2.96 -36.83
N GLY A 82 17.45 3.91 -37.75
CA GLY A 82 18.72 4.17 -38.45
C GLY A 82 19.82 4.64 -37.51
N ALA A 83 19.50 5.61 -36.64
CA ALA A 83 20.41 6.03 -35.58
C ALA A 83 20.81 4.84 -34.70
N GLY A 84 19.83 4.01 -34.31
CA GLY A 84 20.05 2.83 -33.49
C GLY A 84 21.01 1.82 -34.11
N VAL A 85 20.81 1.48 -35.38
CA VAL A 85 21.67 0.56 -36.14
C VAL A 85 23.10 1.10 -36.23
N ALA A 86 23.25 2.40 -36.55
CA ALA A 86 24.56 3.03 -36.63
C ALA A 86 25.30 3.05 -35.28
N MET A 87 24.58 3.34 -34.19
CA MET A 87 25.14 3.29 -32.83
C MET A 87 25.57 1.88 -32.41
N LEU A 88 24.79 0.84 -32.78
CA LEU A 88 25.17 -0.55 -32.57
C LEU A 88 26.46 -0.92 -33.33
N ALA A 89 26.57 -0.44 -34.57
CA ALA A 89 27.73 -0.63 -35.44
C ALA A 89 28.99 0.13 -34.99
N LYS A 90 28.93 0.94 -33.91
CA LYS A 90 29.99 1.88 -33.50
C LYS A 90 30.33 2.91 -34.57
N ALA A 91 29.34 3.31 -35.36
CA ALA A 91 29.55 4.36 -36.33
C ALA A 91 29.86 5.70 -35.63
N GLU A 92 30.62 6.56 -36.30
CA GLU A 92 30.87 7.91 -35.79
C GLU A 92 29.56 8.73 -35.78
N SER A 93 29.53 9.85 -35.04
CA SER A 93 28.32 10.66 -34.90
C SER A 93 27.75 11.12 -36.25
N HIS A 94 28.62 11.38 -37.24
CA HIS A 94 28.21 11.79 -38.58
C HIS A 94 27.48 10.65 -39.33
N ASP A 95 27.92 9.41 -39.15
CA ASP A 95 27.29 8.23 -39.73
C ASP A 95 25.97 7.87 -39.03
N VAL A 96 25.86 8.14 -37.72
CA VAL A 96 24.60 8.03 -36.98
C VAL A 96 23.55 8.98 -37.55
N SER A 97 23.91 10.25 -37.78
CA SER A 97 23.01 11.24 -38.38
C SER A 97 22.64 10.88 -39.83
N ARG A 98 23.59 10.35 -40.62
CA ARG A 98 23.31 9.83 -41.98
C ARG A 98 22.32 8.68 -41.97
N ALA A 99 22.57 7.67 -41.13
CA ALA A 99 21.74 6.50 -41.06
C ALA A 99 20.32 6.86 -40.64
N ALA A 100 20.16 7.73 -39.63
CA ALA A 100 18.88 8.26 -39.20
C ALA A 100 18.13 8.94 -40.35
N LEU A 101 18.76 9.91 -41.03
CA LEU A 101 18.13 10.63 -42.14
C LEU A 101 17.69 9.69 -43.26
N ILE A 102 18.53 8.74 -43.67
CA ILE A 102 18.21 7.81 -44.75
C ILE A 102 17.02 6.93 -44.38
N SER A 103 17.02 6.34 -43.18
CA SER A 103 15.93 5.46 -42.74
C SER A 103 14.65 6.23 -42.45
N GLY A 104 14.74 7.43 -41.88
CA GLY A 104 13.60 8.30 -41.64
C GLY A 104 12.94 8.75 -42.93
N SER A 105 13.72 9.20 -43.91
CA SER A 105 13.17 9.53 -45.23
C SER A 105 12.56 8.31 -45.92
N ALA A 106 13.18 7.13 -45.84
CA ALA A 106 12.61 5.91 -46.39
C ALA A 106 11.27 5.53 -45.73
N MET A 107 11.18 5.65 -44.41
CA MET A 107 9.95 5.35 -43.66
C MET A 107 8.89 6.45 -43.78
N LEU A 108 9.26 7.70 -44.04
CA LEU A 108 8.31 8.74 -44.41
C LEU A 108 7.59 8.35 -45.71
N VAL A 109 8.37 7.99 -46.74
CA VAL A 109 7.82 7.58 -48.04
C VAL A 109 6.97 6.33 -47.88
N GLY A 110 7.49 5.29 -47.21
CA GLY A 110 6.74 4.05 -46.97
C GLY A 110 5.47 4.29 -46.16
N GLY A 111 5.57 5.04 -45.06
CA GLY A 111 4.45 5.38 -44.18
C GLY A 111 3.38 6.20 -44.90
N SER A 112 3.76 7.19 -45.70
CA SER A 112 2.81 7.99 -46.49
C SER A 112 2.15 7.21 -47.62
N VAL A 113 2.86 6.27 -48.25
CA VAL A 113 2.27 5.37 -49.27
C VAL A 113 1.28 4.39 -48.65
N LEU A 114 1.59 3.90 -47.44
CA LEU A 114 0.74 2.94 -46.75
C LEU A 114 -0.41 3.59 -45.98
N ALA A 115 -0.27 4.84 -45.52
CA ALA A 115 -1.24 5.49 -44.65
C ALA A 115 -2.70 5.44 -45.14
N PRO A 116 -3.01 5.64 -46.44
CA PRO A 116 -4.39 5.53 -46.93
C PRO A 116 -5.01 4.12 -46.77
N TYR A 117 -4.18 3.10 -46.58
CA TYR A 117 -4.57 1.71 -46.41
C TYR A 117 -4.57 1.28 -44.94
N LEU A 118 -4.23 2.19 -44.01
CA LEU A 118 -4.03 1.90 -42.60
C LEU A 118 -5.08 2.65 -41.79
N ASP A 119 -6.03 1.93 -41.21
CA ASP A 119 -7.00 2.52 -40.28
C ASP A 119 -6.43 2.38 -38.86
N TYR A 120 -6.15 3.51 -38.20
CA TYR A 120 -5.61 3.54 -36.85
C TYR A 120 -6.67 4.00 -35.86
N SER A 121 -7.20 3.06 -35.10
CA SER A 121 -8.00 3.35 -33.93
C SER A 121 -7.11 3.84 -32.77
N LYS A 122 -7.74 4.44 -31.75
CA LYS A 122 -7.03 4.78 -30.49
C LYS A 122 -6.44 3.54 -29.79
N ARG A 123 -6.99 2.35 -30.04
CA ARG A 123 -6.50 1.09 -29.46
C ARG A 123 -5.20 0.64 -30.13
N ASP A 124 -5.12 0.86 -31.44
CA ASP A 124 -3.93 0.55 -32.25
C ASP A 124 -2.74 1.40 -31.84
N ALA A 125 -2.98 2.67 -31.51
CA ALA A 125 -1.97 3.54 -30.93
C ALA A 125 -1.44 3.02 -29.58
N LEU A 126 -2.31 2.49 -28.72
CA LEU A 126 -1.91 1.93 -27.43
C LEU A 126 -1.05 0.65 -27.61
N LEU A 127 -1.49 -0.26 -28.48
CA LEU A 127 -0.75 -1.48 -28.83
C LEU A 127 0.62 -1.14 -29.41
N THR A 128 0.66 -0.22 -30.36
CA THR A 128 1.89 0.25 -31.01
C THR A 128 2.85 0.89 -30.01
N THR A 129 2.33 1.70 -29.08
CA THR A 129 3.14 2.31 -28.02
C THR A 129 3.69 1.26 -27.06
N GLN A 130 2.89 0.28 -26.65
CA GLN A 130 3.35 -0.77 -25.75
C GLN A 130 4.41 -1.66 -26.39
N LEU A 131 4.22 -2.06 -27.65
CA LEU A 131 5.22 -2.83 -28.37
C LEU A 131 6.48 -2.03 -28.63
N GLY A 132 6.36 -0.72 -28.87
CA GLY A 132 7.50 0.19 -28.88
C GLY A 132 8.27 0.21 -27.56
N LEU A 133 7.58 0.37 -26.43
CA LEU A 133 8.23 0.37 -25.11
C LEU A 133 8.85 -0.99 -24.76
N GLY A 134 8.15 -2.09 -25.04
CA GLY A 134 8.68 -3.44 -24.87
C GLY A 134 9.91 -3.67 -25.75
N GLY A 135 9.84 -3.24 -27.01
CA GLY A 135 10.96 -3.24 -27.93
C GLY A 135 12.15 -2.41 -27.43
N PHE A 136 11.91 -1.22 -26.87
CA PHE A 136 12.97 -0.39 -26.28
C PHE A 136 13.71 -1.13 -25.14
N VAL A 137 12.96 -1.72 -24.21
CA VAL A 137 13.53 -2.49 -23.10
C VAL A 137 14.30 -3.72 -23.61
N GLN A 138 13.72 -4.50 -24.52
CA GLN A 138 14.39 -5.65 -25.11
C GLN A 138 15.62 -5.26 -25.91
N GLY A 139 15.58 -4.12 -26.59
CA GLY A 139 16.69 -3.54 -27.34
C GLY A 139 17.89 -3.19 -26.45
N LEU A 140 17.64 -2.60 -25.28
CA LEU A 140 18.67 -2.39 -24.25
C LEU A 140 19.32 -3.73 -23.85
N MET A 141 18.50 -4.76 -23.66
CA MET A 141 18.97 -6.08 -23.23
C MET A 141 19.74 -6.84 -24.32
N ILE A 142 19.31 -6.71 -25.57
CA ILE A 142 19.97 -7.30 -26.73
C ILE A 142 21.41 -6.77 -26.85
N ALA A 143 21.62 -5.46 -26.65
CA ALA A 143 22.95 -4.88 -26.70
C ALA A 143 23.89 -5.53 -25.67
N ASP A 144 23.44 -5.68 -24.42
CA ASP A 144 24.18 -6.34 -23.33
C ASP A 144 24.31 -7.86 -23.49
N THR A 145 23.43 -8.48 -24.28
CA THR A 145 23.45 -9.92 -24.54
C THR A 145 24.67 -10.34 -25.36
N PHE A 146 25.18 -9.49 -26.25
CA PHE A 146 26.24 -9.85 -27.20
C PHE A 146 27.65 -9.41 -26.80
N SER A 147 27.82 -8.55 -25.79
CA SER A 147 29.15 -8.05 -25.38
C SER A 147 29.18 -7.74 -23.88
N ARG A 148 30.32 -7.97 -23.22
CA ARG A 148 30.51 -7.67 -21.78
C ARG A 148 30.72 -6.17 -21.52
N ASP A 149 31.34 -5.48 -22.47
CA ASP A 149 31.66 -4.05 -22.39
C ASP A 149 30.85 -3.27 -23.43
N VAL A 150 29.56 -3.12 -23.18
CA VAL A 150 28.68 -2.34 -24.05
C VAL A 150 28.72 -0.89 -23.58
N SER A 151 29.21 -0.01 -24.46
CA SER A 151 29.12 1.43 -24.21
C SER A 151 27.66 1.86 -24.06
N ALA A 152 27.40 2.91 -23.28
CA ALA A 152 26.06 3.49 -23.17
C ALA A 152 25.45 3.82 -24.54
N THR A 153 26.28 4.26 -25.50
CA THR A 153 25.91 4.50 -26.90
C THR A 153 25.36 3.25 -27.59
N ARG A 154 26.00 2.08 -27.43
CA ARG A 154 25.51 0.83 -28.02
C ARG A 154 24.24 0.34 -27.35
N ARG A 155 24.10 0.51 -26.03
CA ARG A 155 22.86 0.19 -25.31
C ARG A 155 21.70 1.03 -25.86
N LEU A 156 21.92 2.34 -25.97
CA LEU A 156 20.96 3.24 -26.58
C LEU A 156 20.65 2.86 -28.03
N GLY A 157 21.67 2.47 -28.79
CA GLY A 157 21.51 1.96 -30.16
C GLY A 157 20.57 0.75 -30.22
N GLY A 158 20.80 -0.25 -29.36
CA GLY A 158 19.92 -1.40 -29.21
C GLY A 158 18.51 -1.01 -28.83
N ALA A 159 18.35 -0.11 -27.85
CA ALA A 159 17.06 0.40 -27.40
C ALA A 159 16.28 1.09 -28.52
N MET A 160 16.96 1.88 -29.34
CA MET A 160 16.35 2.60 -30.47
C MET A 160 15.91 1.65 -31.59
N VAL A 161 16.76 0.67 -31.96
CA VAL A 161 16.36 -0.38 -32.91
C VAL A 161 15.17 -1.17 -32.39
N GLY A 162 15.20 -1.55 -31.11
CA GLY A 162 14.12 -2.26 -30.47
C GLY A 162 12.83 -1.45 -30.43
N LEU A 163 12.89 -0.16 -30.06
CA LEU A 163 11.74 0.75 -30.09
C LEU A 163 11.09 0.78 -31.46
N GLY A 164 11.89 1.00 -32.51
CA GLY A 164 11.36 1.09 -33.86
C GLY A 164 10.83 -0.24 -34.39
N ALA A 165 11.52 -1.36 -34.12
CA ALA A 165 11.01 -2.69 -34.44
C ALA A 165 9.69 -2.99 -33.71
N GLY A 166 9.58 -2.57 -32.46
CA GLY A 166 8.36 -2.69 -31.66
C GLY A 166 7.21 -1.84 -32.20
N VAL A 167 7.46 -0.58 -32.57
CA VAL A 167 6.46 0.28 -33.20
C VAL A 167 6.02 -0.27 -34.55
N LEU A 168 6.94 -0.71 -35.41
CA LEU A 168 6.62 -1.33 -36.69
C LEU A 168 5.84 -2.64 -36.51
N GLY A 169 6.25 -3.48 -35.55
CA GLY A 169 5.55 -4.71 -35.22
C GLY A 169 4.12 -4.44 -34.73
N GLY A 170 3.95 -3.45 -33.84
CA GLY A 170 2.63 -3.07 -33.33
C GLY A 170 1.73 -2.45 -34.39
N ALA A 171 2.31 -1.65 -35.28
CA ALA A 171 1.65 -1.13 -36.47
C ALA A 171 1.11 -2.26 -37.36
N LEU A 172 1.93 -3.27 -37.65
CA LEU A 172 1.54 -4.41 -38.49
C LEU A 172 0.48 -5.29 -37.81
N VAL A 173 0.62 -5.55 -36.51
CA VAL A 173 -0.35 -6.36 -35.75
C VAL A 173 -1.69 -5.64 -35.64
N ALA A 174 -1.69 -4.33 -35.41
CA ALA A 174 -2.91 -3.53 -35.33
C ALA A 174 -3.76 -3.59 -36.61
N GLN A 175 -3.14 -3.73 -37.78
CA GLN A 175 -3.87 -3.84 -39.05
C GLN A 175 -4.47 -5.22 -39.28
N GLY A 176 -3.86 -6.25 -38.72
CA GLY A 176 -4.33 -7.63 -38.83
C GLY A 176 -5.27 -8.07 -37.71
N SER A 177 -5.42 -7.28 -36.65
CA SER A 177 -6.15 -7.69 -35.45
C SER A 177 -6.78 -6.53 -34.68
N GLU A 178 -8.05 -6.70 -34.31
CA GLU A 178 -8.70 -5.82 -33.33
C GLU A 178 -8.34 -6.28 -31.91
N VAL A 179 -7.21 -5.82 -31.40
CA VAL A 179 -6.79 -6.15 -30.03
C VAL A 179 -7.56 -5.26 -29.05
N ALA A 180 -8.28 -5.87 -28.10
CA ALA A 180 -8.93 -5.08 -27.06
C ALA A 180 -7.87 -4.43 -26.15
N ALA A 181 -8.13 -3.24 -25.62
CA ALA A 181 -7.17 -2.56 -24.74
C ALA A 181 -6.83 -3.38 -23.47
N GLY A 182 -7.76 -4.23 -23.02
CA GLY A 182 -7.53 -5.19 -21.93
C GLY A 182 -6.48 -6.23 -22.31
N ASP A 183 -6.57 -6.79 -23.52
CA ASP A 183 -5.67 -7.81 -24.04
C ASP A 183 -4.24 -7.28 -24.16
N THR A 184 -4.11 -6.07 -24.69
CA THR A 184 -2.84 -5.32 -24.75
C THR A 184 -2.23 -5.14 -23.35
N GLY A 185 -3.06 -4.76 -22.36
CA GLY A 185 -2.63 -4.68 -20.96
C GLY A 185 -2.15 -6.02 -20.38
N GLU A 186 -2.82 -7.13 -20.71
CA GLU A 186 -2.42 -8.46 -20.27
C GLU A 186 -1.11 -8.93 -20.91
N MET A 187 -0.93 -8.65 -22.20
CA MET A 187 0.34 -8.91 -22.90
C MET A 187 1.50 -8.17 -22.23
N ALA A 188 1.33 -6.89 -21.95
CA ALA A 188 2.34 -6.09 -21.23
C ALA A 188 2.61 -6.65 -19.83
N LEU A 189 1.57 -7.11 -19.12
CA LEU A 189 1.72 -7.76 -17.83
C LEU A 189 2.51 -9.07 -17.95
N GLY A 190 2.24 -9.89 -18.97
CA GLY A 190 2.97 -11.11 -19.27
C GLY A 190 4.46 -10.85 -19.53
N LEU A 191 4.78 -9.81 -20.32
CA LEU A 191 6.17 -9.38 -20.57
C LEU A 191 6.89 -9.05 -19.27
N VAL A 192 6.31 -8.15 -18.45
CA VAL A 192 6.90 -7.71 -17.18
C VAL A 192 7.05 -8.87 -16.21
N ALA A 193 6.03 -9.74 -16.13
CA ALA A 193 6.08 -10.92 -15.28
C ALA A 193 7.19 -11.88 -15.71
N GLY A 194 7.36 -12.08 -17.02
CA GLY A 194 8.37 -12.98 -17.57
C GLY A 194 9.79 -12.47 -17.39
N ASP A 195 10.01 -11.18 -17.64
CA ASP A 195 11.29 -10.52 -17.41
C ASP A 195 11.68 -10.60 -15.93
N ALA A 196 10.76 -10.23 -15.03
CA ALA A 196 11.01 -10.26 -13.59
C ALA A 196 11.26 -11.69 -13.09
N LEU A 197 10.44 -12.66 -13.51
CA LEU A 197 10.57 -14.06 -13.10
C LEU A 197 11.89 -14.66 -13.56
N ALA A 198 12.17 -14.61 -14.86
CA ALA A 198 13.36 -15.25 -15.43
C ALA A 198 14.66 -14.52 -15.05
N GLY A 199 14.65 -13.18 -15.05
CA GLY A 199 15.78 -12.40 -14.56
C GLY A 199 16.06 -12.64 -13.09
N GLY A 200 15.01 -12.66 -12.28
CA GLY A 200 15.10 -12.93 -10.85
C GLY A 200 15.69 -14.30 -10.55
N ILE A 201 15.18 -15.36 -11.20
CA ILE A 201 15.70 -16.73 -11.05
C ILE A 201 17.19 -16.79 -11.44
N SER A 202 17.59 -16.12 -12.52
CA SER A 202 18.99 -16.10 -12.95
C SER A 202 19.91 -15.36 -11.99
N LEU A 203 19.44 -14.27 -11.39
CA LEU A 203 20.17 -13.57 -10.34
C LEU A 203 20.29 -14.43 -9.07
N LEU A 204 19.21 -15.13 -8.67
CA LEU A 204 19.22 -16.11 -7.57
C LEU A 204 20.17 -17.28 -7.82
N ALA A 205 20.25 -17.74 -9.07
CA ALA A 205 21.15 -18.81 -9.48
C ALA A 205 22.62 -18.36 -9.54
N GLY A 206 22.91 -17.08 -9.31
CA GLY A 206 24.27 -16.55 -9.36
C GLY A 206 24.84 -16.45 -10.77
N LEU A 207 23.98 -16.45 -11.80
CA LEU A 207 24.45 -16.31 -13.18
C LEU A 207 25.11 -14.95 -13.40
N SER A 208 25.97 -14.84 -14.41
CA SER A 208 26.53 -13.54 -14.82
C SER A 208 25.40 -12.58 -15.22
N GLN A 209 25.64 -11.27 -15.11
CA GLN A 209 24.66 -10.26 -15.51
C GLN A 209 24.18 -10.46 -16.95
N GLN A 210 25.09 -10.80 -17.85
CA GLN A 210 24.80 -11.12 -19.26
C GLN A 210 23.84 -12.30 -19.40
N ASN A 211 24.06 -13.38 -18.64
CA ASN A 211 23.16 -14.54 -18.67
C ASN A 211 21.80 -14.22 -18.05
N ALA A 212 21.76 -13.41 -16.98
CA ALA A 212 20.51 -12.95 -16.40
C ALA A 212 19.69 -12.11 -17.40
N MET A 213 20.32 -11.21 -18.16
CA MET A 213 19.64 -10.43 -19.20
C MET A 213 19.13 -11.30 -20.34
N ARG A 214 19.89 -12.32 -20.77
CA ARG A 214 19.43 -13.31 -21.76
C ARG A 214 18.17 -14.03 -21.29
N THR A 215 18.16 -14.49 -20.04
CA THR A 215 17.00 -15.18 -19.49
C THR A 215 15.81 -14.26 -19.30
N MET A 216 16.02 -12.97 -18.93
CA MET A 216 14.95 -11.97 -18.92
C MET A 216 14.28 -11.91 -20.28
N LEU A 217 15.07 -11.63 -21.33
CA LEU A 217 14.57 -11.54 -22.71
C LEU A 217 13.74 -12.77 -23.12
N ILE A 218 14.24 -13.97 -22.84
CA ILE A 218 13.55 -15.23 -23.17
C ILE A 218 12.27 -15.38 -22.34
N GLY A 219 12.33 -15.15 -21.04
CA GLY A 219 11.20 -15.29 -20.13
C GLY A 219 10.09 -14.28 -20.40
N GLY A 220 10.45 -13.00 -20.57
CA GLY A 220 9.55 -11.93 -20.95
C GLY A 220 8.86 -12.20 -22.27
N SER A 221 9.62 -12.57 -23.31
CA SER A 221 9.04 -12.89 -24.62
C SER A 221 8.11 -14.11 -24.57
N ALA A 222 8.48 -15.15 -23.81
CA ALA A 222 7.67 -16.35 -23.67
C ALA A 222 6.34 -16.07 -22.95
N LEU A 223 6.36 -15.32 -21.83
CA LEU A 223 5.13 -14.98 -21.11
C LEU A 223 4.31 -13.89 -21.81
N TRP A 224 4.93 -12.98 -22.55
CA TRP A 224 4.23 -12.05 -23.43
C TRP A 224 3.44 -12.80 -24.52
N LEU A 225 4.06 -13.78 -25.17
CA LEU A 225 3.41 -14.61 -26.18
C LEU A 225 2.28 -15.44 -25.55
N ALA A 226 2.54 -16.08 -24.41
CA ALA A 226 1.53 -16.86 -23.70
C ALA A 226 0.33 -15.99 -23.26
N ALA A 227 0.59 -14.78 -22.77
CA ALA A 227 -0.43 -13.80 -22.42
C ALA A 227 -1.23 -13.36 -23.67
N GLY A 228 -0.58 -13.09 -24.80
CA GLY A 228 -1.26 -12.73 -26.04
C GLY A 228 -2.17 -13.84 -26.59
N LEU A 229 -1.73 -15.11 -26.49
CA LEU A 229 -2.56 -16.26 -26.87
C LEU A 229 -3.75 -16.47 -25.93
N ARG A 230 -3.63 -16.02 -24.67
CA ARG A 230 -4.65 -16.22 -23.64
C ARG A 230 -5.62 -15.04 -23.52
N ALA A 231 -5.18 -13.84 -23.86
CA ALA A 231 -5.87 -12.58 -23.64
C ALA A 231 -7.33 -12.52 -24.16
N PRO A 232 -7.67 -13.09 -25.34
CA PRO A 232 -9.05 -13.10 -25.80
C PRO A 232 -10.03 -13.87 -24.90
N TYR A 233 -9.51 -14.69 -23.97
CA TYR A 233 -10.27 -15.59 -23.11
C TYR A 233 -10.26 -15.18 -21.64
N THR A 234 -9.74 -14.00 -21.33
CA THR A 234 -9.54 -13.50 -19.98
C THR A 234 -10.21 -12.15 -19.84
N ARG A 235 -10.69 -11.88 -18.62
CA ARG A 235 -11.31 -10.59 -18.28
C ARG A 235 -10.81 -10.20 -16.91
N TYR A 236 -10.42 -8.94 -16.77
CA TYR A 236 -9.99 -8.39 -15.49
C TYR A 236 -10.89 -7.22 -15.10
N SER A 237 -11.44 -7.33 -13.91
CA SER A 237 -12.09 -6.26 -13.18
C SER A 237 -11.07 -5.37 -12.45
N ALA A 238 -11.53 -4.27 -11.86
CA ALA A 238 -10.68 -3.46 -10.98
C ALA A 238 -10.28 -4.19 -9.69
N ALA A 239 -11.06 -5.17 -9.24
CA ALA A 239 -10.72 -6.02 -8.09
C ALA A 239 -9.56 -6.95 -8.44
N ASP A 240 -9.55 -7.48 -9.66
CA ASP A 240 -8.50 -8.36 -10.17
C ASP A 240 -7.17 -7.63 -10.29
N ALA A 241 -7.18 -6.41 -10.80
CA ALA A 241 -5.97 -5.57 -10.86
C ALA A 241 -5.35 -5.36 -9.46
N LYS A 242 -6.18 -5.21 -8.43
CA LYS A 242 -5.71 -5.16 -7.04
C LYS A 242 -5.16 -6.51 -6.59
N LEU A 243 -5.87 -7.62 -6.81
CA LEU A 243 -5.38 -8.95 -6.46
C LEU A 243 -4.02 -9.26 -7.11
N ILE A 244 -3.87 -8.96 -8.40
CA ILE A 244 -2.63 -9.11 -9.17
C ILE A 244 -1.51 -8.26 -8.57
N SER A 245 -1.78 -6.98 -8.28
CA SER A 245 -0.78 -6.09 -7.66
C SER A 245 -0.35 -6.60 -6.28
N LEU A 246 -1.31 -7.06 -5.49
CA LEU A 246 -1.08 -7.55 -4.14
C LEU A 246 -0.29 -8.86 -4.10
N THR A 247 -0.63 -9.80 -4.98
CA THR A 247 0.12 -11.05 -5.16
C THR A 247 1.52 -10.81 -5.72
N ALA A 248 1.70 -9.83 -6.60
CA ALA A 248 3.02 -9.41 -7.08
C ALA A 248 3.89 -8.78 -5.97
N LEU A 249 3.33 -7.88 -5.16
CA LEU A 249 4.05 -7.29 -4.02
C LEU A 249 4.35 -8.32 -2.94
N GLY A 250 3.38 -9.17 -2.59
CA GLY A 250 3.56 -10.27 -1.66
C GLY A 250 4.59 -11.28 -2.16
N GLY A 251 4.51 -11.64 -3.44
CA GLY A 251 5.48 -12.50 -4.11
C GLY A 251 6.88 -11.90 -4.07
N SER A 252 7.04 -10.61 -4.39
CA SER A 252 8.33 -9.89 -4.29
C SER A 252 8.92 -9.97 -2.89
N MET A 253 8.10 -9.64 -1.88
CA MET A 253 8.53 -9.70 -0.50
C MET A 253 8.94 -11.12 -0.11
N LEU A 254 8.11 -12.13 -0.37
CA LEU A 254 8.41 -13.54 -0.05
C LEU A 254 9.64 -14.06 -0.80
N GLY A 255 9.79 -13.69 -2.08
CA GLY A 255 10.89 -14.07 -2.94
C GLY A 255 12.23 -13.50 -2.46
N SER A 256 12.23 -12.29 -1.89
CA SER A 256 13.43 -11.65 -1.33
C SER A 256 14.10 -12.44 -0.20
N PHE A 257 13.35 -13.35 0.45
CA PHE A 257 13.85 -14.22 1.52
C PHE A 257 14.30 -15.61 1.05
N ILE A 258 14.10 -15.98 -0.23
CA ILE A 258 14.60 -17.25 -0.79
C ILE A 258 16.12 -17.41 -0.58
N PRO A 259 16.97 -16.38 -0.79
CA PRO A 259 18.39 -16.50 -0.52
C PRO A 259 18.73 -16.78 0.94
N VAL A 260 17.96 -16.22 1.88
CA VAL A 260 18.16 -16.45 3.32
C VAL A 260 17.86 -17.90 3.67
N HIS A 261 16.83 -18.50 3.03
CA HIS A 261 16.59 -19.94 3.15
C HIS A 261 17.76 -20.78 2.64
N ARG A 262 18.42 -20.36 1.56
CA ARG A 262 19.60 -21.06 1.04
C ARG A 262 20.80 -20.92 1.96
N HIS A 263 21.14 -19.70 2.37
CA HIS A 263 22.40 -19.38 3.06
C HIS A 263 22.33 -19.43 4.59
N GLY A 264 21.14 -19.47 5.18
CA GLY A 264 20.95 -19.59 6.63
C GLY A 264 21.19 -18.30 7.42
N SER A 265 21.71 -17.22 6.82
CA SER A 265 21.87 -15.92 7.47
C SER A 265 21.52 -14.78 6.52
N PHE A 266 21.25 -13.59 7.06
CA PHE A 266 21.06 -12.38 6.27
C PHE A 266 22.41 -11.79 5.85
N ASP A 267 23.45 -11.96 6.67
CA ASP A 267 24.78 -11.39 6.44
C ASP A 267 25.54 -12.07 5.30
N SER A 268 25.16 -13.31 4.98
CA SER A 268 25.76 -14.10 3.89
C SER A 268 25.06 -13.89 2.54
N VAL A 269 23.98 -13.12 2.50
CA VAL A 269 23.20 -12.89 1.29
C VAL A 269 23.62 -11.58 0.64
N SER A 270 23.94 -11.63 -0.65
CA SER A 270 24.22 -10.41 -1.42
C SER A 270 22.93 -9.64 -1.75
N ALA A 271 23.00 -8.30 -1.81
CA ALA A 271 21.88 -7.48 -2.27
C ALA A 271 21.38 -7.89 -3.66
N ARG A 272 22.27 -8.44 -4.50
CA ARG A 272 21.96 -8.98 -5.82
C ARG A 272 21.03 -10.21 -5.74
N GLU A 273 21.29 -11.13 -4.81
CA GLU A 273 20.43 -12.30 -4.61
C GLU A 273 19.09 -11.90 -4.00
N ILE A 274 19.06 -10.94 -3.06
CA ILE A 274 17.80 -10.38 -2.52
C ILE A 274 16.97 -9.77 -3.64
N GLY A 275 17.58 -8.91 -4.47
CA GLY A 275 16.92 -8.29 -5.61
C GLY A 275 16.47 -9.32 -6.66
N GLY A 276 17.28 -10.35 -6.89
CA GLY A 276 16.91 -11.48 -7.74
C GLY A 276 15.69 -12.24 -7.21
N GLY A 277 15.69 -12.56 -5.92
CA GLY A 277 14.57 -13.19 -5.24
C GLY A 277 13.30 -12.34 -5.30
N ALA A 278 13.43 -11.04 -5.05
CA ALA A 278 12.33 -10.09 -5.14
C ALA A 278 11.76 -10.00 -6.55
N ALA A 279 12.59 -9.89 -7.58
CA ALA A 279 12.14 -9.89 -8.98
C ALA A 279 11.46 -11.22 -9.37
N ALA A 280 12.05 -12.36 -8.97
CA ALA A 280 11.49 -13.68 -9.24
C ALA A 280 10.11 -13.83 -8.59
N GLY A 281 10.02 -13.45 -7.32
CA GLY A 281 8.78 -13.45 -6.56
C GLY A 281 7.73 -12.49 -7.13
N PHE A 282 8.13 -11.30 -7.58
CA PHE A 282 7.24 -10.35 -8.23
C PHE A 282 6.64 -10.92 -9.51
N GLY A 283 7.47 -11.47 -10.40
CA GLY A 283 7.01 -12.09 -11.64
C GLY A 283 6.12 -13.30 -11.39
N GLY A 284 6.51 -14.18 -10.47
CA GLY A 284 5.68 -15.32 -10.05
C GLY A 284 4.36 -14.90 -9.42
N GLY A 285 4.38 -13.82 -8.63
CA GLY A 285 3.20 -13.20 -8.03
C GLY A 285 2.25 -12.61 -9.07
N LEU A 286 2.75 -11.92 -10.10
CA LEU A 286 1.94 -11.45 -11.22
C LEU A 286 1.26 -12.60 -11.95
N VAL A 287 2.01 -13.66 -12.31
CA VAL A 287 1.45 -14.84 -12.99
C VAL A 287 0.36 -15.50 -12.12
N LEU A 288 0.67 -15.76 -10.85
CA LEU A 288 -0.27 -16.39 -9.94
C LEU A 288 -1.51 -15.52 -9.71
N GLY A 289 -1.32 -14.22 -9.52
CA GLY A 289 -2.39 -13.24 -9.38
C GLY A 289 -3.32 -13.21 -10.58
N SER A 290 -2.75 -13.20 -11.79
CA SER A 290 -3.52 -13.25 -13.03
C SER A 290 -4.31 -14.54 -13.15
N LEU A 291 -3.71 -15.69 -12.82
CA LEU A 291 -4.41 -16.98 -12.82
C LEU A 291 -5.53 -17.04 -11.78
N LEU A 292 -5.29 -16.54 -10.56
CA LEU A 292 -6.28 -16.51 -9.48
C LEU A 292 -7.45 -15.58 -9.81
N ALA A 293 -7.18 -14.42 -10.41
CA ALA A 293 -8.21 -13.49 -10.88
C ALA A 293 -9.18 -14.12 -11.88
N GLN A 294 -8.74 -15.12 -12.65
CA GLN A 294 -9.62 -15.84 -13.58
C GLN A 294 -10.46 -16.95 -12.92
N GLN A 295 -10.09 -17.39 -11.71
CA GLN A 295 -10.73 -18.51 -11.01
C GLN A 295 -11.59 -18.06 -9.83
N ILE A 296 -11.31 -16.88 -9.27
CA ILE A 296 -11.92 -16.42 -8.02
C ILE A 296 -12.37 -14.97 -8.18
N GLU A 297 -13.67 -14.74 -8.07
CA GLU A 297 -14.21 -13.39 -7.93
C GLU A 297 -14.08 -12.95 -6.46
N LEU A 298 -13.02 -12.21 -6.15
CA LEU A 298 -12.85 -11.64 -4.82
C LEU A 298 -13.55 -10.27 -4.73
N PRO A 299 -14.43 -10.07 -3.73
CA PRO A 299 -14.86 -8.74 -3.37
C PRO A 299 -13.63 -7.86 -3.11
N THR A 300 -13.63 -6.61 -3.58
CA THR A 300 -12.47 -5.72 -3.45
C THR A 300 -12.03 -5.52 -1.99
N GLY A 301 -12.97 -5.61 -1.04
CA GLY A 301 -12.68 -5.60 0.40
C GLY A 301 -11.85 -6.80 0.85
N ALA A 302 -12.16 -7.99 0.34
CA ALA A 302 -11.50 -9.24 0.71
C ALA A 302 -10.02 -9.26 0.35
N ALA A 303 -9.67 -8.84 -0.87
CA ALA A 303 -8.26 -8.78 -1.28
C ALA A 303 -7.44 -7.84 -0.39
N THR A 304 -8.02 -6.71 0.03
CA THR A 304 -7.35 -5.76 0.94
C THR A 304 -7.15 -6.38 2.32
N GLU A 305 -8.17 -7.06 2.84
CA GLU A 305 -8.10 -7.72 4.15
C GLU A 305 -7.11 -8.87 4.17
N MET A 306 -7.09 -9.72 3.15
CA MET A 306 -6.11 -10.80 2.99
C MET A 306 -4.68 -10.27 3.09
N VAL A 307 -4.38 -9.15 2.43
CA VAL A 307 -3.03 -8.58 2.45
C VAL A 307 -2.67 -7.99 3.79
N MET A 308 -3.59 -7.24 4.39
CA MET A 308 -3.30 -6.59 5.66
C MET A 308 -3.17 -7.62 6.79
N THR A 309 -4.02 -8.64 6.82
CA THR A 309 -3.90 -9.79 7.74
C THR A 309 -2.66 -10.63 7.47
N SER A 310 -2.29 -10.83 6.20
CA SER A 310 -1.01 -11.45 5.84
C SER A 310 0.18 -10.64 6.37
N ALA A 311 0.21 -9.33 6.14
CA ALA A 311 1.27 -8.45 6.63
C ALA A 311 1.36 -8.48 8.17
N GLY A 312 0.22 -8.40 8.86
CA GLY A 312 0.15 -8.53 10.32
C GLY A 312 0.68 -9.88 10.81
N GLY A 313 0.31 -10.98 10.12
CA GLY A 313 0.85 -12.31 10.37
C GLY A 313 2.36 -12.40 10.13
N MET A 314 2.88 -11.83 9.04
CA MET A 314 4.32 -11.81 8.74
C MET A 314 5.10 -11.05 9.79
N LEU A 315 4.63 -9.87 10.21
CA LEU A 315 5.22 -9.12 11.32
C LEU A 315 5.25 -9.95 12.60
N PHE A 316 4.14 -10.63 12.90
CA PHE A 316 4.05 -11.51 14.06
C PHE A 316 5.07 -12.66 14.00
N GLY A 317 5.10 -13.40 12.90
CA GLY A 317 5.99 -14.54 12.71
C GLY A 317 7.48 -14.16 12.67
N ALA A 318 7.82 -13.08 11.96
CA ALA A 318 9.19 -12.53 11.95
C ALA A 318 9.61 -12.10 13.35
N GLY A 319 8.71 -11.44 14.07
CA GLY A 319 8.94 -11.00 15.44
C GLY A 319 9.25 -12.16 16.38
N LEU A 320 8.41 -13.19 16.39
CA LEU A 320 8.64 -14.43 17.15
C LEU A 320 9.98 -15.07 16.78
N GLY A 321 10.29 -15.17 15.49
CA GLY A 321 11.54 -15.74 15.02
C GLY A 321 12.79 -14.98 15.51
N MET A 322 12.75 -13.65 15.48
CA MET A 322 13.87 -12.83 15.96
C MET A 322 14.08 -12.94 17.47
N MET A 323 13.02 -13.20 18.24
CA MET A 323 13.12 -13.45 19.68
C MET A 323 13.78 -14.80 20.02
N LEU A 324 13.79 -15.76 19.08
CA LEU A 324 14.46 -17.04 19.27
C LEU A 324 15.99 -16.87 19.27
N PRO A 325 16.72 -17.52 20.18
CA PRO A 325 18.19 -17.46 20.27
C PRO A 325 18.84 -18.38 19.21
N VAL A 326 18.51 -18.17 17.93
CA VAL A 326 19.01 -18.97 16.80
C VAL A 326 19.95 -18.16 15.93
N SER A 327 21.12 -18.73 15.62
CA SER A 327 22.07 -18.18 14.64
C SER A 327 21.62 -18.41 13.20
N ASP A 328 20.89 -19.50 12.94
CA ASP A 328 20.24 -19.75 11.66
C ASP A 328 18.95 -18.89 11.55
N HIS A 329 18.85 -18.07 10.51
CA HIS A 329 17.71 -17.20 10.24
C HIS A 329 16.59 -17.88 9.45
N ARG A 330 16.76 -19.13 8.98
CA ARG A 330 15.69 -19.92 8.31
C ARG A 330 14.40 -20.04 9.14
N PRO A 331 14.45 -20.31 10.46
CA PRO A 331 13.24 -20.36 11.28
C PRO A 331 12.51 -19.01 11.33
N ILE A 332 13.24 -17.89 11.29
CA ILE A 332 12.64 -16.54 11.29
C ILE A 332 11.83 -16.34 10.02
N VAL A 333 12.43 -16.63 8.86
CA VAL A 333 11.76 -16.53 7.58
C VAL A 333 10.60 -17.52 7.50
N GLY A 334 10.79 -18.77 7.95
CA GLY A 334 9.74 -19.79 7.96
C GLY A 334 8.53 -19.38 8.80
N LEU A 335 8.75 -18.83 10.00
CA LEU A 335 7.67 -18.30 10.85
C LEU A 335 6.98 -17.11 10.20
N MET A 336 7.74 -16.14 9.69
CA MET A 336 7.19 -14.99 8.97
C MET A 336 6.30 -15.44 7.81
N GLN A 337 6.80 -16.30 6.92
CA GLN A 337 6.04 -16.79 5.77
C GLN A 337 4.82 -17.62 6.20
N GLY A 338 5.00 -18.51 7.17
CA GLY A 338 3.92 -19.36 7.70
C GLY A 338 2.77 -18.56 8.30
N PHE A 339 3.07 -17.59 9.16
CA PHE A 339 2.06 -16.70 9.72
C PHE A 339 1.51 -15.71 8.68
N GLY A 340 2.29 -15.33 7.67
CA GLY A 340 1.80 -14.57 6.53
C GLY A 340 0.74 -15.31 5.73
N VAL A 341 0.96 -16.59 5.43
CA VAL A 341 -0.02 -17.45 4.77
C VAL A 341 -1.24 -17.66 5.67
N ALA A 342 -1.04 -17.98 6.95
CA ALA A 342 -2.13 -18.14 7.91
C ALA A 342 -2.98 -16.86 8.04
N GLY A 343 -2.33 -15.69 8.06
CA GLY A 343 -2.98 -14.38 8.04
C GLY A 343 -3.81 -14.18 6.77
N ALA A 344 -3.22 -14.42 5.59
CA ALA A 344 -3.94 -14.30 4.31
C ALA A 344 -5.18 -15.20 4.24
N VAL A 345 -5.05 -16.47 4.68
CA VAL A 345 -6.16 -17.43 4.74
C VAL A 345 -7.22 -16.95 5.74
N GLY A 346 -6.80 -16.50 6.92
CA GLY A 346 -7.70 -15.95 7.94
C GLY A 346 -8.48 -14.73 7.43
N GLY A 347 -7.80 -13.78 6.79
CA GLY A 347 -8.43 -12.60 6.19
C GLY A 347 -9.38 -12.97 5.05
N ALA A 348 -9.04 -13.95 4.21
CA ALA A 348 -9.95 -14.43 3.16
C ALA A 348 -11.25 -15.02 3.74
N LEU A 349 -11.13 -15.83 4.80
CA LEU A 349 -12.26 -16.48 5.46
C LEU A 349 -13.14 -15.48 6.25
N LEU A 350 -12.56 -14.39 6.73
CA LEU A 350 -13.25 -13.38 7.52
C LEU A 350 -13.81 -12.23 6.68
N ALA A 351 -13.28 -11.99 5.48
CA ALA A 351 -13.60 -10.84 4.63
C ALA A 351 -15.09 -10.60 4.35
N GLU A 352 -15.90 -11.64 4.29
CA GLU A 352 -17.35 -11.50 4.06
C GLU A 352 -18.10 -11.05 5.32
N ARG A 353 -17.49 -11.22 6.49
CA ARG A 353 -18.07 -10.96 7.82
C ARG A 353 -17.53 -9.70 8.46
N THR A 354 -16.52 -9.10 7.87
CA THR A 354 -15.79 -7.95 8.39
C THR A 354 -16.10 -6.71 7.57
N HIS A 355 -16.30 -5.61 8.28
CA HIS A 355 -16.47 -4.30 7.66
C HIS A 355 -15.61 -3.29 8.40
N TYR A 356 -14.76 -2.58 7.65
CA TYR A 356 -13.86 -1.58 8.21
C TYR A 356 -14.26 -0.19 7.76
N SER A 357 -14.90 0.53 8.67
CA SER A 357 -15.13 1.97 8.58
C SER A 357 -13.83 2.75 8.71
N GLY A 358 -13.90 4.06 8.51
CA GLY A 358 -12.74 4.95 8.71
C GLY A 358 -12.15 4.90 10.13
N PRO A 359 -12.98 5.04 11.19
CA PRO A 359 -12.53 4.85 12.57
C PRO A 359 -11.89 3.49 12.86
N ASP A 360 -12.38 2.40 12.27
CA ASP A 360 -11.82 1.06 12.48
C ASP A 360 -10.39 0.95 11.95
N ARG A 361 -10.12 1.61 10.81
CA ARG A 361 -8.77 1.69 10.23
C ARG A 361 -7.85 2.52 11.11
N LEU A 362 -8.34 3.61 11.70
CA LEU A 362 -7.58 4.39 12.67
C LEU A 362 -7.27 3.55 13.93
N LEU A 363 -8.28 2.86 14.48
CA LEU A 363 -8.12 1.97 15.63
C LEU A 363 -7.05 0.92 15.36
N THR A 364 -7.13 0.24 14.21
CA THR A 364 -6.16 -0.78 13.80
C THR A 364 -4.75 -0.18 13.66
N THR A 365 -4.62 1.02 13.08
CA THR A 365 -3.33 1.70 12.92
C THR A 365 -2.71 2.08 14.27
N LEU A 366 -3.50 2.65 15.18
CA LEU A 366 -3.02 2.99 16.52
C LEU A 366 -2.71 1.73 17.34
N ALA A 367 -3.47 0.64 17.16
CA ALA A 367 -3.18 -0.64 17.79
C ALA A 367 -1.85 -1.24 17.33
N VAL A 368 -1.45 -1.06 16.06
CA VAL A 368 -0.10 -1.43 15.58
C VAL A 368 0.98 -0.63 16.29
N ALA A 369 0.84 0.69 16.31
CA ALA A 369 1.82 1.57 16.96
C ALA A 369 1.94 1.26 18.45
N TYR A 370 0.79 1.02 19.11
CA TYR A 370 0.72 0.65 20.52
C TYR A 370 1.31 -0.74 20.80
N GLY A 371 1.00 -1.72 19.95
CA GLY A 371 1.64 -3.03 19.99
C GLY A 371 3.16 -2.88 19.93
N GLY A 372 3.69 -2.17 18.93
CA GLY A 372 5.12 -1.89 18.82
C GLY A 372 5.70 -1.20 20.06
N TRP A 373 5.01 -0.18 20.59
CA TRP A 373 5.36 0.49 21.84
C TRP A 373 5.48 -0.48 23.03
N GLN A 374 4.53 -1.40 23.18
CA GLN A 374 4.57 -2.44 24.20
C GLN A 374 5.71 -3.45 23.98
N GLY A 375 6.03 -3.77 22.72
CA GLY A 375 7.16 -4.63 22.38
C GLY A 375 8.50 -4.04 22.81
N VAL A 376 8.70 -2.73 22.63
CA VAL A 376 9.87 -2.01 23.16
C VAL A 376 9.88 -2.11 24.69
N GLY A 377 8.74 -1.79 25.33
CA GLY A 377 8.62 -1.75 26.78
C GLY A 377 8.98 -3.07 27.45
N ALA A 378 8.32 -4.15 27.02
CA ALA A 378 8.58 -5.49 27.50
C ALA A 378 10.06 -5.88 27.30
N SER A 379 10.62 -5.63 26.11
CA SER A 379 12.01 -6.01 25.83
C SER A 379 13.02 -5.27 26.67
N LEU A 380 12.80 -3.98 26.95
CA LEU A 380 13.67 -3.19 27.82
C LEU A 380 13.60 -3.68 29.27
N LEU A 381 12.44 -4.13 29.76
CA LEU A 381 12.30 -4.71 31.10
C LEU A 381 13.03 -6.04 31.25
N PHE A 382 13.03 -6.86 30.20
CA PHE A 382 13.68 -8.17 30.21
C PHE A 382 15.14 -8.12 29.73
N ASN A 383 15.74 -6.94 29.61
CA ASN A 383 17.12 -6.74 29.12
C ASN A 383 17.39 -7.45 27.79
N GLY A 384 16.40 -7.41 26.88
CA GLY A 384 16.53 -8.00 25.55
C GLY A 384 17.68 -7.40 24.75
N THR A 385 18.31 -8.23 23.93
CA THR A 385 19.26 -7.79 22.89
C THR A 385 18.55 -6.95 21.82
N ASP A 386 19.28 -6.16 21.03
CA ASP A 386 18.68 -5.33 19.96
C ASP A 386 17.82 -6.14 18.99
N ARG A 387 18.27 -7.37 18.66
CA ARG A 387 17.50 -8.32 17.85
C ARG A 387 16.21 -8.75 18.53
N GLN A 388 16.25 -9.08 19.82
CA GLN A 388 15.05 -9.44 20.59
C GLN A 388 14.09 -8.27 20.74
N VAL A 389 14.60 -7.04 20.91
CA VAL A 389 13.79 -5.81 20.93
C VAL A 389 13.08 -5.63 19.59
N ALA A 390 13.80 -5.72 18.47
CA ALA A 390 13.19 -5.65 17.14
C ALA A 390 12.16 -6.77 16.94
N GLY A 391 12.48 -7.98 17.41
CA GLY A 391 11.58 -9.13 17.41
C GLY A 391 10.27 -8.87 18.16
N ALA A 392 10.36 -8.43 19.40
CA ALA A 392 9.19 -8.12 20.22
C ALA A 392 8.36 -7.01 19.59
N VAL A 393 8.99 -5.92 19.11
CA VAL A 393 8.29 -4.81 18.44
C VAL A 393 7.49 -5.31 17.23
N MET A 394 8.09 -6.12 16.37
CA MET A 394 7.40 -6.67 15.21
C MET A 394 6.29 -7.64 15.62
N ALA A 395 6.55 -8.49 16.62
CA ALA A 395 5.58 -9.45 17.11
C ALA A 395 4.33 -8.76 17.65
N THR A 396 4.52 -7.81 18.55
CA THR A 396 3.43 -7.08 19.19
C THR A 396 2.77 -6.08 18.25
N ALA A 397 3.47 -5.51 17.29
CA ALA A 397 2.85 -4.71 16.21
C ALA A 397 1.92 -5.57 15.33
N GLY A 398 2.35 -6.79 14.97
CA GLY A 398 1.50 -7.75 14.26
C GLY A 398 0.26 -8.16 15.08
N LEU A 399 0.43 -8.45 16.37
CA LEU A 399 -0.69 -8.70 17.28
C LEU A 399 -1.60 -7.47 17.45
N GLY A 400 -1.02 -6.27 17.48
CA GLY A 400 -1.75 -5.01 17.54
C GLY A 400 -2.63 -4.81 16.31
N TYR A 401 -2.10 -5.10 15.11
CA TYR A 401 -2.91 -5.12 13.88
C TYR A 401 -4.07 -6.11 14.00
N LEU A 402 -3.78 -7.39 14.28
CA LEU A 402 -4.78 -8.45 14.32
C LEU A 402 -5.84 -8.22 15.41
N GLY A 403 -5.40 -7.80 16.59
CA GLY A 403 -6.26 -7.48 17.72
C GLY A 403 -7.12 -6.24 17.45
N GLY A 404 -6.54 -5.16 16.92
CA GLY A 404 -7.27 -3.96 16.55
C GLY A 404 -8.33 -4.23 15.48
N ALA A 405 -7.97 -5.02 14.46
CA ALA A 405 -8.87 -5.43 13.39
C ALA A 405 -10.02 -6.33 13.89
N LEU A 406 -9.76 -7.18 14.89
CA LEU A 406 -10.78 -8.01 15.53
C LEU A 406 -11.70 -7.18 16.42
N ILE A 407 -11.12 -6.34 17.30
CA ILE A 407 -11.86 -5.49 18.24
C ILE A 407 -12.81 -4.55 17.49
N SER A 408 -12.39 -3.99 16.35
CA SER A 408 -13.21 -3.08 15.56
C SER A 408 -14.50 -3.74 15.03
N GLN A 409 -14.57 -5.07 14.95
CA GLN A 409 -15.79 -5.77 14.54
C GLN A 409 -16.82 -5.87 15.67
N TYR A 410 -16.39 -5.72 16.92
CA TYR A 410 -17.25 -5.83 18.10
C TYR A 410 -17.58 -4.48 18.72
N ILE A 411 -16.83 -3.43 18.41
CA ILE A 411 -16.97 -2.10 19.01
C ILE A 411 -17.04 -1.04 17.90
N ASP A 412 -18.15 -0.32 17.86
CA ASP A 412 -18.36 0.82 16.96
C ASP A 412 -17.89 2.10 17.65
N LEU A 413 -16.66 2.51 17.36
CA LEU A 413 -16.06 3.73 17.86
C LEU A 413 -16.04 4.81 16.78
N SER A 414 -16.37 6.04 17.14
CA SER A 414 -16.07 7.21 16.31
C SER A 414 -14.58 7.57 16.38
N TYR A 415 -14.11 8.36 15.41
CA TYR A 415 -12.72 8.86 15.39
C TYR A 415 -12.31 9.51 16.73
N THR A 416 -13.19 10.31 17.32
CA THR A 416 -12.91 10.99 18.59
C THR A 416 -12.82 10.00 19.75
N GLU A 417 -13.65 8.95 19.76
CA GLU A 417 -13.59 7.89 20.78
C GLU A 417 -12.29 7.09 20.68
N VAL A 418 -11.84 6.77 19.46
CA VAL A 418 -10.54 6.12 19.21
C VAL A 418 -9.38 6.98 19.72
N TRP A 419 -9.32 8.27 19.35
CA TRP A 419 -8.27 9.16 19.86
C TRP A 419 -8.31 9.32 21.38
N THR A 420 -9.52 9.40 21.94
CA THR A 420 -9.70 9.51 23.38
C THR A 420 -9.21 8.27 24.11
N LEU A 421 -9.51 7.09 23.59
CA LEU A 421 -9.02 5.82 24.12
C LEU A 421 -7.47 5.81 24.21
N PHE A 422 -6.79 6.17 23.12
CA PHE A 422 -5.32 6.19 23.08
C PHE A 422 -4.70 7.36 23.85
N SER A 423 -5.42 8.45 24.10
CA SER A 423 -4.90 9.54 24.95
C SER A 423 -4.60 9.07 26.39
N GLY A 424 -5.35 8.09 26.90
CA GLY A 424 -5.07 7.46 28.19
C GLY A 424 -3.69 6.81 28.24
N SER A 425 -3.26 6.19 27.14
CA SER A 425 -1.93 5.54 27.05
C SER A 425 -0.78 6.50 27.36
N ILE A 426 -0.90 7.76 26.91
CA ILE A 426 0.10 8.80 27.14
C ILE A 426 0.16 9.11 28.63
N TRP A 427 -0.98 9.31 29.28
CA TRP A 427 -1.04 9.56 30.73
C TRP A 427 -0.50 8.41 31.54
N GLY A 428 -0.91 7.19 31.22
CA GLY A 428 -0.40 5.98 31.86
C GLY A 428 1.12 5.90 31.75
N ALA A 429 1.66 6.10 30.54
CA ALA A 429 3.10 6.04 30.33
C ALA A 429 3.86 7.06 31.14
N TRP A 430 3.31 8.26 31.20
CA TRP A 430 3.97 9.38 31.80
C TRP A 430 3.96 9.29 33.32
N ILE A 431 2.83 8.93 33.93
CA ILE A 431 2.71 8.67 35.37
C ILE A 431 3.61 7.49 35.77
N GLY A 432 3.61 6.40 35.01
CA GLY A 432 4.46 5.24 35.27
C GLY A 432 5.96 5.55 35.21
N GLY A 433 6.39 6.31 34.20
CA GLY A 433 7.79 6.72 34.04
C GLY A 433 8.27 7.60 35.20
N PHE A 434 7.47 8.57 35.62
CA PHE A 434 7.82 9.39 36.79
C PHE A 434 7.80 8.60 38.09
N ALA A 435 6.82 7.72 38.30
CA ALA A 435 6.76 6.87 39.48
C ALA A 435 7.99 5.96 39.57
N ALA A 436 8.41 5.36 38.45
CA ALA A 436 9.63 4.56 38.37
C ALA A 436 10.90 5.39 38.64
N ASN A 437 10.97 6.62 38.12
CA ASN A 437 12.10 7.51 38.39
C ASN A 437 12.15 7.95 39.86
N LEU A 438 11.01 8.21 40.49
CA LEU A 438 10.92 8.51 41.91
C LEU A 438 11.36 7.31 42.76
N ALA A 439 10.93 6.09 42.40
CA ALA A 439 11.37 4.87 43.06
C ALA A 439 12.90 4.71 42.95
N ARG A 440 13.49 4.97 41.78
CA ARG A 440 14.94 4.99 41.58
C ARG A 440 15.65 5.98 42.51
N ASN A 441 15.16 7.21 42.59
CA ASN A 441 15.75 8.24 43.47
C ASN A 441 15.68 7.84 44.95
N LYS A 442 14.69 7.03 45.34
CA LYS A 442 14.54 6.48 46.70
C LYS A 442 15.34 5.19 46.94
N GLY A 443 16.25 4.84 46.03
CA GLY A 443 17.17 3.72 46.18
C GLY A 443 16.68 2.41 45.59
N ALA A 444 15.59 2.38 44.83
CA ALA A 444 15.25 1.20 44.03
C ALA A 444 16.30 0.99 42.93
N ASP A 445 16.73 -0.26 42.73
CA ASP A 445 17.69 -0.63 41.68
C ASP A 445 17.02 -0.66 40.30
N LEU A 446 16.69 0.53 39.79
CA LEU A 446 16.07 0.73 38.50
C LEU A 446 17.04 1.43 37.55
N THR A 447 17.47 0.72 36.51
CA THR A 447 18.20 1.32 35.40
C THR A 447 17.28 2.20 34.53
N GLY A 448 17.86 3.03 33.66
CA GLY A 448 17.08 3.81 32.69
C GLY A 448 16.17 2.95 31.80
N ARG A 449 16.61 1.72 31.45
CA ARG A 449 15.81 0.75 30.69
C ARG A 449 14.57 0.32 31.46
N HIS A 450 14.70 0.04 32.77
CA HIS A 450 13.56 -0.31 33.61
C HIS A 450 12.54 0.83 33.70
N ILE A 451 13.01 2.07 33.83
CA ILE A 451 12.11 3.25 33.87
C ILE A 451 11.32 3.36 32.57
N THR A 452 11.98 3.29 31.41
CA THR A 452 11.31 3.35 30.10
C THR A 452 10.34 2.18 29.91
N GLY A 453 10.73 0.97 30.33
CA GLY A 453 9.89 -0.21 30.28
C GLY A 453 8.63 -0.10 31.16
N ILE A 454 8.77 0.38 32.40
CA ILE A 454 7.64 0.63 33.32
C ILE A 454 6.73 1.71 32.75
N ALA A 455 7.28 2.78 32.18
CA ALA A 455 6.48 3.78 31.48
C ALA A 455 5.66 3.12 30.35
N MET A 456 6.29 2.31 29.51
CA MET A 456 5.57 1.65 28.41
C MET A 456 4.43 0.74 28.91
N LEU A 457 4.66 -0.10 29.92
CA LEU A 457 3.59 -0.95 30.50
C LEU A 457 2.50 -0.13 31.19
N ALA A 458 2.85 0.95 31.89
CA ALA A 458 1.85 1.78 32.57
C ALA A 458 0.86 2.45 31.59
N SER A 459 1.19 2.51 30.30
CA SER A 459 0.26 2.95 29.26
C SER A 459 -0.98 2.05 29.14
N ASP A 460 -0.89 0.76 29.51
CA ASP A 460 -2.04 -0.17 29.54
C ASP A 460 -3.07 0.26 30.58
N LEU A 461 -2.61 0.68 31.76
CA LEU A 461 -3.49 1.22 32.81
C LEU A 461 -4.20 2.48 32.33
N GLY A 462 -3.47 3.34 31.61
CA GLY A 462 -4.02 4.54 31.00
C GLY A 462 -5.13 4.23 29.99
N ILE A 463 -4.90 3.29 29.06
CA ILE A 463 -5.93 2.84 28.10
C ILE A 463 -7.12 2.23 28.84
N ALA A 464 -6.89 1.37 29.83
CA ALA A 464 -7.97 0.72 30.58
C ALA A 464 -8.87 1.73 31.29
N LEU A 465 -8.29 2.77 31.89
CA LEU A 465 -9.04 3.87 32.52
C LEU A 465 -9.81 4.69 31.47
N SER A 466 -9.19 5.02 30.33
CA SER A 466 -9.89 5.69 29.23
C SER A 466 -11.01 4.83 28.64
N ALA A 467 -10.83 3.51 28.51
CA ALA A 467 -11.88 2.59 28.09
C ALA A 467 -13.03 2.60 29.09
N LEU A 468 -12.74 2.48 30.39
CA LEU A 468 -13.75 2.50 31.45
C LEU A 468 -14.58 3.79 31.42
N THR A 469 -13.95 4.95 31.22
CA THR A 469 -14.66 6.23 31.11
C THR A 469 -15.58 6.33 29.89
N LEU A 470 -15.23 5.67 28.78
CA LEU A 470 -16.08 5.57 27.59
C LEU A 470 -17.20 4.53 27.71
N THR A 471 -17.16 3.63 28.71
CA THR A 471 -18.25 2.65 28.89
C THR A 471 -19.56 3.33 29.28
N PRO A 472 -20.72 2.69 29.01
CA PRO A 472 -22.03 3.18 29.47
C PRO A 472 -22.14 3.37 30.99
N LEU A 473 -21.30 2.69 31.78
CA LEU A 473 -21.28 2.81 33.24
C LEU A 473 -20.93 4.23 33.69
N LEU A 474 -19.93 4.84 33.05
CA LEU A 474 -19.53 6.23 33.33
C LEU A 474 -20.17 7.20 32.34
N GLY A 475 -20.41 6.77 31.10
CA GLY A 475 -21.15 7.50 30.08
C GLY A 475 -20.49 8.82 29.68
N TRP A 476 -19.15 8.93 29.78
CA TRP A 476 -18.47 10.17 29.43
C TRP A 476 -18.38 10.33 27.91
N THR A 477 -18.68 11.53 27.44
CA THR A 477 -18.45 11.86 26.04
C THR A 477 -16.94 12.08 25.79
N PRO A 478 -16.45 11.84 24.56
CA PRO A 478 -15.06 12.15 24.21
C PRO A 478 -14.67 13.60 24.48
N ALA A 479 -15.61 14.54 24.31
CA ALA A 479 -15.40 15.94 24.63
C ALA A 479 -15.09 16.14 26.13
N ARG A 480 -15.82 15.44 27.00
CA ARG A 480 -15.58 15.46 28.45
C ARG A 480 -14.18 14.99 28.79
N LEU A 481 -13.74 13.89 28.19
CA LEU A 481 -12.37 13.38 28.36
C LEU A 481 -11.31 14.33 27.78
N GLY A 482 -11.60 15.00 26.66
CA GLY A 482 -10.75 16.04 26.10
C GLY A 482 -10.49 17.18 27.10
N TRP A 483 -11.52 17.62 27.82
CA TRP A 483 -11.36 18.62 28.89
C TRP A 483 -10.58 18.08 30.09
N VAL A 484 -10.82 16.82 30.49
CA VAL A 484 -10.03 16.18 31.56
C VAL A 484 -8.54 16.16 31.18
N ASN A 485 -8.22 15.76 29.94
CA ASN A 485 -6.85 15.76 29.42
C ASN A 485 -6.25 17.16 29.39
N LEU A 486 -6.99 18.17 28.93
CA LEU A 486 -6.53 19.56 28.92
C LEU A 486 -6.24 20.07 30.32
N SER A 487 -7.12 19.81 31.29
CA SER A 487 -6.89 20.14 32.70
C SER A 487 -5.68 19.41 33.26
N GLY A 488 -5.47 18.15 32.89
CA GLY A 488 -4.24 17.40 33.18
C GLY A 488 -3.00 18.11 32.67
N MET A 489 -2.97 18.49 31.39
CA MET A 489 -1.84 19.20 30.77
C MET A 489 -1.59 20.58 31.41
N LEU A 490 -2.64 21.29 31.80
CA LEU A 490 -2.53 22.58 32.49
C LEU A 490 -1.97 22.43 33.90
N GLY A 491 -2.52 21.52 34.72
CA GLY A 491 -2.02 21.25 36.06
C GLY A 491 -0.56 20.79 36.04
N MET A 492 -0.22 20.01 35.03
CA MET A 492 1.13 19.58 34.73
C MET A 492 2.10 20.71 34.38
N SER A 493 1.71 21.59 33.47
CA SER A 493 2.52 22.74 33.05
C SER A 493 2.75 23.69 34.22
N LEU A 494 1.70 23.94 35.01
CA LEU A 494 1.77 24.77 36.21
C LEU A 494 2.71 24.17 37.26
N ALA A 495 2.57 22.88 37.57
CA ALA A 495 3.39 22.26 38.59
C ALA A 495 4.83 21.99 38.14
N THR A 496 5.07 21.81 36.84
CA THR A 496 6.43 21.78 36.29
C THR A 496 7.06 23.17 36.32
N GLY A 497 6.29 24.23 36.02
CA GLY A 497 6.77 25.61 36.11
C GLY A 497 7.10 26.02 37.54
N ILE A 498 6.24 25.67 38.51
CA ILE A 498 6.49 25.89 39.94
C ILE A 498 7.62 24.97 40.41
N GLY A 499 7.59 23.70 40.01
CA GLY A 499 8.57 22.67 40.35
C GLY A 499 9.97 23.00 39.85
N ALA A 500 10.12 23.65 38.69
CA ALA A 500 11.40 24.09 38.15
C ALA A 500 12.09 25.15 39.01
N ALA A 501 11.35 25.86 39.86
CA ALA A 501 11.95 26.74 40.88
C ALA A 501 12.63 25.94 42.02
N PHE A 502 12.41 24.63 42.08
CA PHE A 502 13.01 23.70 43.03
C PHE A 502 13.88 22.69 42.27
N SER A 503 15.13 22.47 42.67
CA SER A 503 15.99 21.47 42.00
C SER A 503 15.73 20.05 42.50
N GLY A 504 15.82 19.05 41.61
CA GLY A 504 15.90 17.63 41.99
C GLY A 504 14.55 16.94 42.18
N GLU A 505 14.42 16.17 43.27
CA GLU A 505 13.25 15.31 43.55
C GLU A 505 11.94 16.11 43.67
N ALA A 506 12.01 17.32 44.22
CA ALA A 506 10.85 18.21 44.38
C ALA A 506 10.21 18.60 43.03
N ALA A 507 11.02 18.80 41.98
CA ALA A 507 10.51 19.10 40.64
C ALA A 507 9.72 17.93 40.07
N GLN A 508 10.23 16.70 40.23
CA GLN A 508 9.58 15.49 39.73
C GLN A 508 8.29 15.17 40.49
N ILE A 509 8.30 15.30 41.82
CA ILE A 509 7.10 15.16 42.65
C ILE A 509 6.07 16.22 42.25
N GLY A 510 6.51 17.46 42.04
CA GLY A 510 5.67 18.56 41.55
C GLY A 510 4.99 18.21 40.23
N THR A 511 5.73 17.72 39.24
CA THR A 511 5.16 17.32 37.95
C THR A 511 4.13 16.19 38.08
N ILE A 512 4.39 15.14 38.87
CA ILE A 512 3.41 14.06 39.11
C ILE A 512 2.16 14.60 39.81
N ALA A 513 2.34 15.38 40.88
CA ALA A 513 1.24 15.92 41.67
C ALA A 513 0.39 16.89 40.84
N GLY A 514 1.02 17.71 40.00
CA GLY A 514 0.33 18.62 39.08
C GLY A 514 -0.43 17.91 37.96
N ALA A 515 0.16 16.87 37.37
CA ALA A 515 -0.51 16.05 36.37
C ALA A 515 -1.75 15.36 36.94
N SER A 516 -1.58 14.62 38.05
CA SER A 516 -2.67 13.92 38.74
C SER A 516 -3.73 14.90 39.28
N GLY A 517 -3.30 16.02 39.87
CA GLY A 517 -4.18 17.06 40.36
C GLY A 517 -4.95 17.77 39.24
N GLY A 518 -4.30 18.04 38.11
CA GLY A 518 -4.92 18.58 36.91
C GLY A 518 -5.98 17.65 36.32
N LEU A 519 -5.69 16.35 36.25
CA LEU A 519 -6.65 15.34 35.80
C LEU A 519 -7.85 15.28 36.76
N ALA A 520 -7.62 15.19 38.07
CA ALA A 520 -8.68 15.17 39.07
C ALA A 520 -9.54 16.44 39.03
N ALA A 521 -8.92 17.63 38.91
CA ALA A 521 -9.61 18.90 38.74
C ALA A 521 -10.45 18.90 37.45
N GLY A 522 -9.91 18.37 36.35
CA GLY A 522 -10.66 18.20 35.10
C GLY A 522 -11.88 17.30 35.26
N VAL A 523 -11.77 16.19 35.99
CA VAL A 523 -12.91 15.31 36.29
C VAL A 523 -13.98 16.06 37.08
N ILE A 524 -13.58 16.84 38.09
CA ILE A 524 -14.50 17.65 38.90
C ILE A 524 -15.15 18.73 38.05
N ILE A 525 -14.38 19.57 37.35
CA ILE A 525 -14.88 20.66 36.51
C ILE A 525 -15.87 20.12 35.48
N THR A 526 -15.50 19.06 34.78
CA THR A 526 -16.37 18.48 33.75
C THR A 526 -17.61 17.79 34.32
N SER A 527 -17.59 17.34 35.58
CA SER A 527 -18.79 16.84 36.27
C SER A 527 -19.79 17.92 36.63
N LEU A 528 -19.31 19.17 36.80
CA LEU A 528 -20.15 20.33 37.10
C LEU A 528 -20.73 20.97 35.83
N MET A 529 -20.15 20.70 34.66
CA MET A 529 -20.66 21.20 33.38
C MET A 529 -21.88 20.38 32.93
N SER A 530 -22.97 21.05 32.59
CA SER A 530 -24.12 20.43 31.96
C SER A 530 -23.81 20.13 30.48
N TRP A 531 -23.30 18.94 30.23
CA TRP A 531 -23.15 18.44 28.86
C TRP A 531 -24.55 18.21 28.28
N ALA A 532 -24.87 18.87 27.17
CA ALA A 532 -26.11 18.62 26.45
C ALA A 532 -26.21 17.10 26.23
N LYS A 533 -27.23 16.47 26.83
CA LYS A 533 -27.44 15.03 26.70
C LYS A 533 -27.66 14.73 25.22
N ASP A 534 -26.61 14.29 24.53
CA ASP A 534 -26.76 13.67 23.23
C ASP A 534 -27.73 12.50 23.42
N ARG A 535 -28.86 12.57 22.71
CA ARG A 535 -29.89 11.52 22.79
C ARG A 535 -29.20 10.17 22.52
N PRO A 536 -29.44 9.15 23.38
CA PRO A 536 -28.72 7.88 23.29
C PRO A 536 -28.78 7.30 21.87
N ARG A 537 -27.60 7.04 21.28
CA ARG A 537 -27.41 6.54 19.90
C ARG A 537 -28.17 5.24 19.63
N SER A 538 -28.49 4.45 20.65
CA SER A 538 -29.30 3.24 20.53
C SER A 538 -30.65 3.51 19.85
N ALA A 539 -31.23 4.71 20.03
CA ALA A 539 -32.48 5.10 19.38
C ALA A 539 -32.32 5.39 17.87
N ARG A 540 -31.13 5.78 17.39
CA ARG A 540 -30.86 6.01 15.95
C ARG A 540 -30.45 4.75 15.21
N ASN A 541 -29.71 3.86 15.86
CA ASN A 541 -29.24 2.64 15.20
C ASN A 541 -30.32 1.55 15.13
N ALA A 542 -31.27 1.53 16.08
CA ALA A 542 -32.44 0.65 16.01
C ALA A 542 -33.38 0.99 14.83
N SER A 543 -33.48 2.26 14.43
CA SER A 543 -34.28 2.65 13.26
C SER A 543 -33.55 2.42 11.93
N ALA A 544 -32.21 2.46 11.90
CA ALA A 544 -31.44 2.22 10.68
C ALA A 544 -31.19 0.71 10.40
N ARG A 545 -31.18 -0.14 11.43
CA ARG A 545 -31.10 -1.62 11.27
C ARG A 545 -32.47 -2.30 11.23
N GLY A 546 -33.55 -1.53 11.41
CA GLY A 546 -34.92 -1.97 11.17
C GLY A 546 -35.17 -2.19 9.69
N ILE A 547 -34.80 -3.37 9.21
CA ILE A 547 -35.49 -4.14 8.17
C ILE A 547 -35.85 -3.32 6.93
N ALA A 548 -35.03 -3.43 5.89
CA ALA A 548 -35.44 -3.28 4.49
C ALA A 548 -36.44 -4.40 4.09
N GLY A 549 -37.48 -4.60 4.90
CA GLY A 549 -38.66 -5.36 4.56
C GLY A 549 -39.56 -4.40 3.80
N GLY A 550 -39.97 -4.82 2.61
CA GLY A 550 -40.74 -3.98 1.71
C GLY A 550 -42.03 -3.41 2.32
N PRO A 551 -42.71 -2.49 1.61
CA PRO A 551 -43.82 -1.68 2.13
C PRO A 551 -45.12 -2.40 2.58
N GLY A 552 -45.08 -3.66 2.99
CA GLY A 552 -46.27 -4.50 3.17
C GLY A 552 -46.62 -5.00 4.58
N ALA A 553 -45.86 -4.68 5.64
CA ALA A 553 -46.02 -5.35 6.94
C ALA A 553 -46.19 -4.42 8.17
N LEU A 554 -46.81 -3.26 8.01
CA LEU A 554 -47.28 -2.45 9.15
C LEU A 554 -48.76 -2.73 9.41
N GLY A 555 -49.04 -3.87 10.04
CA GLY A 555 -50.40 -4.31 10.32
C GLY A 555 -50.52 -5.57 11.16
N ALA A 556 -49.73 -5.71 12.23
CA ALA A 556 -50.00 -6.72 13.26
C ALA A 556 -49.59 -6.16 14.63
N ALA A 557 -50.59 -5.96 15.49
CA ALA A 557 -50.41 -5.52 16.86
C ALA A 557 -49.53 -6.53 17.63
N ALA A 558 -48.65 -6.00 18.48
CA ALA A 558 -47.71 -6.76 19.29
C ALA A 558 -48.45 -7.73 20.23
N ASP A 559 -48.29 -9.02 19.99
CA ASP A 559 -48.66 -10.08 20.92
C ASP A 559 -47.58 -10.17 22.02
N PRO A 560 -47.88 -9.86 23.29
CA PRO A 560 -46.92 -9.89 24.39
C PRO A 560 -46.36 -11.29 24.67
N THR A 561 -46.97 -12.36 24.15
CA THR A 561 -46.45 -13.73 24.28
C THR A 561 -45.24 -14.00 23.38
N ALA A 562 -45.13 -13.31 22.24
CA ALA A 562 -44.00 -13.46 21.32
C ALA A 562 -42.68 -12.89 21.90
N SER A 563 -42.79 -11.86 22.76
CA SER A 563 -41.65 -11.26 23.48
C SER A 563 -41.01 -12.25 24.48
N ALA A 564 -41.84 -12.97 25.25
CA ALA A 564 -41.36 -13.95 26.21
C ALA A 564 -40.73 -15.18 25.52
N ALA A 565 -41.31 -15.64 24.41
CA ALA A 565 -40.76 -16.74 23.62
C ALA A 565 -39.43 -16.37 22.95
N ALA A 566 -39.27 -15.13 22.48
CA ALA A 566 -38.02 -14.63 21.91
C ALA A 566 -36.90 -14.50 22.96
N ALA A 567 -37.24 -14.08 24.19
CA ALA A 567 -36.30 -14.03 25.31
C ALA A 567 -35.84 -15.44 25.74
N ALA A 568 -36.75 -16.41 25.80
CA ALA A 568 -36.42 -17.81 26.10
C ALA A 568 -35.57 -18.46 25.00
N ALA A 569 -35.84 -18.17 23.72
CA ALA A 569 -35.05 -18.66 22.58
C ALA A 569 -33.65 -18.02 22.50
N ALA A 570 -33.50 -16.77 22.95
CA ALA A 570 -32.20 -16.11 23.06
C ALA A 570 -31.34 -16.70 24.19
N GLN A 571 -31.96 -17.10 25.31
CA GLN A 571 -31.28 -17.77 26.42
C GLN A 571 -30.80 -19.18 26.06
N ALA A 572 -31.55 -19.90 25.21
CA ALA A 572 -31.19 -21.25 24.75
C ALA A 572 -30.02 -21.28 23.74
N LYS A 573 -29.59 -20.14 23.18
CA LYS A 573 -28.49 -20.04 22.20
C LYS A 573 -27.13 -19.63 22.78
N LEU A 574 -27.04 -19.44 24.10
CA LEU A 574 -25.76 -19.14 24.74
C LEU A 574 -24.87 -20.41 24.74
N PRO A 575 -23.60 -20.33 24.30
CA PRO A 575 -22.67 -21.45 24.40
C PRO A 575 -22.57 -21.92 25.86
N SER A 576 -22.60 -23.22 26.11
CA SER A 576 -22.64 -23.82 27.46
C SER A 576 -21.51 -23.34 28.40
N GLY A 577 -20.37 -22.91 27.85
CA GLY A 577 -19.28 -22.29 28.61
C GLY A 577 -19.57 -20.89 29.14
N LEU A 578 -20.34 -20.09 28.40
CA LEU A 578 -20.66 -18.70 28.77
C LEU A 578 -21.77 -18.65 29.83
N GLY A 579 -22.70 -19.61 29.79
CA GLY A 579 -23.70 -19.80 30.85
C GLY A 579 -23.07 -20.17 32.19
N LYS A 580 -22.00 -20.97 32.19
CA LYS A 580 -21.24 -21.31 33.40
C LYS A 580 -20.49 -20.10 33.96
N VAL A 581 -19.83 -19.31 33.10
CA VAL A 581 -19.18 -18.04 33.52
C VAL A 581 -20.21 -17.09 34.14
N ILE A 582 -21.39 -16.92 33.53
CA ILE A 582 -22.43 -16.05 34.11
C ILE A 582 -22.95 -16.60 35.45
N ALA A 583 -23.15 -17.92 35.56
CA ALA A 583 -23.60 -18.57 36.80
C ALA A 583 -22.56 -18.50 37.93
N ASP A 584 -21.27 -18.61 37.61
CA ASP A 584 -20.17 -18.53 38.57
C ASP A 584 -19.97 -17.07 39.07
N TRP A 585 -20.37 -16.08 38.27
CA TRP A 585 -20.29 -14.65 38.62
C TRP A 585 -21.55 -14.11 39.30
N ALA A 586 -22.70 -14.77 39.13
CA ALA A 586 -23.98 -14.35 39.72
C ALA A 586 -23.95 -14.20 41.26
N PRO A 587 -23.24 -15.03 42.05
CA PRO A 587 -23.13 -14.84 43.50
C PRO A 587 -22.28 -13.63 43.91
N LEU A 588 -21.38 -13.16 43.03
CA LEU A 588 -20.49 -12.00 43.27
C LEU A 588 -21.15 -10.66 42.97
N LEU A 589 -22.31 -10.68 42.30
CA LEU A 589 -23.12 -9.51 41.94
C LEU A 589 -24.46 -9.59 42.67
N ARG A 590 -24.47 -9.24 43.96
CA ARG A 590 -25.74 -9.05 44.68
C ARG A 590 -26.26 -7.64 44.43
N VAL A 591 -27.46 -7.58 43.84
CA VAL A 591 -28.25 -6.35 43.78
C VAL A 591 -29.24 -6.42 44.94
N GLU A 592 -29.00 -5.64 45.98
CA GLU A 592 -29.93 -5.51 47.10
C GLU A 592 -30.67 -4.16 46.96
N PRO A 593 -31.99 -4.12 47.21
CA PRO A 593 -32.72 -2.86 47.23
C PRO A 593 -32.17 -1.99 48.38
N PRO A 594 -31.87 -0.71 48.15
CA PRO A 594 -31.33 0.15 49.19
C PRO A 594 -32.35 0.25 50.32
N THR A 595 -31.88 0.01 51.54
CA THR A 595 -32.69 0.17 52.73
C THR A 595 -32.37 1.50 53.41
N ASP A 596 -33.38 2.17 53.95
CA ASP A 596 -33.16 3.31 54.83
C ASP A 596 -32.41 2.89 56.13
N LEU A 597 -32.09 3.86 56.98
CA LEU A 597 -31.42 3.60 58.27
C LEU A 597 -32.23 2.70 59.22
N ALA A 598 -33.49 2.39 58.89
CA ALA A 598 -34.36 1.47 59.62
C ALA A 598 -34.56 0.12 58.90
N GLY A 599 -33.83 -0.15 57.81
CA GLY A 599 -33.88 -1.41 57.08
C GLY A 599 -35.03 -1.56 56.08
N ARG A 600 -35.73 -0.47 55.72
CA ARG A 600 -36.88 -0.53 54.80
C ARG A 600 -36.48 -0.22 53.36
N PRO A 601 -36.94 -0.98 52.36
CA PRO A 601 -36.58 -0.77 50.96
C PRO A 601 -37.13 0.58 50.46
N VAL A 602 -36.24 1.40 49.90
CA VAL A 602 -36.56 2.72 49.32
C VAL A 602 -36.85 2.52 47.82
N SER A 603 -37.96 3.08 47.33
CA SER A 603 -38.47 2.82 45.96
C SER A 603 -37.62 3.43 44.84
N ASP A 604 -36.68 4.33 45.16
CA ASP A 604 -35.87 5.03 44.17
C ASP A 604 -34.37 4.74 44.35
N GLY A 605 -33.87 3.84 43.50
CA GLY A 605 -32.45 3.52 43.34
C GLY A 605 -32.14 2.04 43.53
N MET A 606 -31.27 1.46 42.70
CA MET A 606 -30.62 0.18 42.98
C MET A 606 -29.15 0.47 43.30
N GLN A 607 -28.60 -0.15 44.34
CA GLN A 607 -27.16 -0.13 44.59
C GLN A 607 -26.56 -1.49 44.20
N LEU A 608 -25.47 -1.45 43.42
CA LEU A 608 -24.69 -2.62 43.06
C LEU A 608 -23.48 -2.69 44.00
N THR A 609 -23.38 -3.76 44.79
CA THR A 609 -22.22 -3.99 45.67
C THR A 609 -21.33 -5.06 45.04
N VAL A 610 -20.06 -4.73 44.76
CA VAL A 610 -19.07 -5.66 44.20
C VAL A 610 -18.05 -5.99 45.28
N GLY A 611 -17.99 -7.26 45.71
CA GLY A 611 -17.01 -7.73 46.69
C GLY A 611 -15.63 -7.94 46.06
N VAL A 612 -14.67 -7.06 46.36
CA VAL A 612 -13.27 -7.18 45.92
C VAL A 612 -12.45 -7.87 47.01
N THR A 613 -12.51 -9.20 47.09
CA THR A 613 -11.65 -9.94 48.03
C THR A 613 -11.05 -11.24 47.48
N GLY A 614 -11.15 -11.50 46.16
CA GLY A 614 -10.73 -12.79 45.58
C GLY A 614 -9.68 -12.75 44.46
N MET A 615 -9.23 -11.59 43.98
CA MET A 615 -8.35 -11.50 42.78
C MET A 615 -6.87 -11.19 43.07
N LEU A 616 -6.45 -11.24 44.33
CA LEU A 616 -5.03 -11.23 44.69
C LEU A 616 -4.68 -12.59 45.31
N HIS A 617 -4.55 -13.60 44.44
CA HIS A 617 -3.70 -14.75 44.70
C HIS A 617 -3.05 -15.27 43.42
#